data_AF-A0A2U3QED1-F1
#
_entry.id   AF-A0A2U3QED1-F1
#
_cell.length_a   1.000
_cell.length_b   1.000
_cell.length_c   1.000
_cell.angle_alpha   90.00
_cell.angle_beta   90.00
_cell.angle_gamma   90.00
#
_symmetry.space_group_name_H-M   'P 1'
#
loop_
_entity.id
_entity.type
_entity.pdbx_description
1 polymer ?
#
loop_
_entity_poly.entity_id
_entity_poly.type
_entity_poly.pdbx_seq_one_letter_code
_entity_poly.pdbx_strand_id
1 'polypeptide(L)'
;MPLFCRIKLVKEVLKEKFLSELIPLERIFFLKKAKEAVEQKGYPAGEDLFYYCYFLTLRERIRKIGVSGCEGYVRVFLVEGAKEIEEMVKMYEERLEKRKTISPYLDAQNFIEYFSD
;
A
#
# COMPACT_ATOMS: atom_id res chain seq x y z
N MET A 1 27.02 3.61 9.68
CA MET A 1 26.04 4.70 9.44
C MET A 1 24.98 4.67 10.53
N PRO A 2 24.61 5.81 11.13
CA PRO A 2 23.61 5.87 12.19
C PRO A 2 22.20 5.53 11.70
N LEU A 3 21.40 4.86 12.54
CA LEU A 3 20.04 4.36 12.25
C LEU A 3 19.08 5.44 11.72
N PHE A 4 19.26 6.70 12.14
CA PHE A 4 18.47 7.85 11.68
C PHE A 4 18.58 8.15 10.18
N CYS A 5 19.78 8.00 9.59
CA CYS A 5 19.97 8.18 8.15
C CYS A 5 19.20 7.13 7.34
N ARG A 6 19.10 5.90 7.88
CA ARG A 6 18.44 4.78 7.20
C ARG A 6 16.92 4.96 7.16
N ILE A 7 16.32 5.44 8.25
CA ILE A 7 14.87 5.67 8.33
C ILE A 7 14.42 6.80 7.39
N LYS A 8 15.21 7.88 7.30
CA LYS A 8 14.90 9.01 6.41
C LYS A 8 14.94 8.61 4.94
N LEU A 9 15.97 7.84 4.55
CA LEU A 9 16.12 7.29 3.20
C LEU A 9 14.93 6.40 2.81
N VAL A 10 14.47 5.54 3.72
CA VAL A 10 13.32 4.66 3.46
C VAL A 10 12.05 5.47 3.22
N LYS A 11 11.76 6.50 4.02
CA LYS A 11 10.57 7.34 3.81
C LYS A 11 10.60 8.07 2.45
N GLU A 12 11.76 8.61 2.08
CA GLU A 12 11.94 9.30 0.80
C GLU A 12 11.76 8.34 -0.39
N VAL A 13 12.34 7.13 -0.32
CA VAL A 13 12.18 6.10 -1.36
C VAL A 13 10.70 5.67 -1.49
N LEU A 14 9.99 5.49 -0.38
CA LEU A 14 8.56 5.14 -0.42
C LEU A 14 7.72 6.28 -1.00
N LYS A 15 8.04 7.54 -0.69
CA LYS A 15 7.37 8.71 -1.28
C LYS A 15 7.62 8.81 -2.77
N GLU A 16 8.85 8.62 -3.22
CA GLU A 16 9.19 8.59 -4.65
C GLU A 16 8.43 7.47 -5.36
N LYS A 17 8.37 6.26 -4.78
CA LYS A 17 7.59 5.14 -5.32
C LYS A 17 6.11 5.48 -5.45
N PHE A 18 5.52 6.08 -4.41
CA PHE A 18 4.12 6.52 -4.42
C PHE A 18 3.84 7.55 -5.52
N LEU A 19 4.73 8.52 -5.71
CA LEU A 19 4.58 9.57 -6.71
C LEU A 19 4.88 9.13 -8.14
N SER A 20 5.79 8.18 -8.34
CA SER A 20 6.18 7.72 -9.67
C SER A 20 5.26 6.62 -10.20
N GLU A 21 4.77 5.72 -9.35
CA GLU A 21 4.08 4.49 -9.78
C GLU A 21 2.55 4.55 -9.67
N LEU A 22 2.00 5.46 -8.86
CA LEU A 22 0.54 5.61 -8.71
C LEU A 22 0.07 6.88 -9.42
N ILE A 23 -1.02 6.76 -10.19
CA ILE A 23 -1.69 7.92 -10.79
C ILE A 23 -2.52 8.68 -9.72
N PRO A 24 -2.92 9.95 -9.96
CA PRO A 24 -3.64 10.74 -8.95
C PRO A 24 -4.88 10.04 -8.34
N LEU A 25 -5.69 9.37 -9.15
CA LEU A 25 -6.86 8.63 -8.66
C LEU A 25 -6.50 7.45 -7.76
N GLU A 26 -5.38 6.79 -8.04
CA GLU A 26 -4.87 5.68 -7.24
C GLU A 26 -4.27 6.17 -5.93
N ARG A 27 -3.61 7.34 -5.93
CA ARG A 27 -3.12 7.99 -4.71
C ARG A 27 -4.27 8.31 -3.75
N ILE A 28 -5.40 8.81 -4.27
CA ILE A 28 -6.61 9.04 -3.46
C ILE A 28 -7.12 7.73 -2.86
N PHE A 29 -7.17 6.66 -3.66
CA PHE A 29 -7.57 5.34 -3.17
C PHE A 29 -6.62 4.81 -2.09
N PHE A 30 -5.31 4.94 -2.32
CA PHE A 30 -4.27 4.57 -1.36
C PHE A 30 -4.46 5.30 -0.03
N LEU A 31 -4.59 6.64 -0.06
CA LEU A 31 -4.76 7.46 1.15
C LEU A 31 -6.05 7.09 1.90
N LYS A 32 -7.14 6.83 1.17
CA LYS A 32 -8.39 6.33 1.76
C LYS A 32 -8.17 5.00 2.48
N LYS A 33 -7.44 4.06 1.87
CA LYS A 33 -7.14 2.76 2.47
C LYS A 33 -6.19 2.85 3.65
N ALA A 34 -5.21 3.73 3.60
CA ALA A 34 -4.32 4.00 4.73
C ALA A 34 -5.11 4.55 5.93
N LYS A 35 -6.02 5.50 5.68
CA LYS A 35 -6.91 6.04 6.70
C LYS A 35 -7.81 4.97 7.33
N GLU A 36 -8.49 4.17 6.51
CA GLU A 36 -9.32 3.05 6.99
C GLU A 36 -8.50 2.04 7.82
N ALA A 37 -7.31 1.66 7.35
CA ALA A 37 -6.44 0.70 8.02
C ALA A 37 -5.94 1.20 9.39
N VAL A 38 -5.61 2.48 9.48
CA VAL A 38 -5.23 3.08 10.76
C VAL A 38 -6.44 3.19 11.68
N GLU A 39 -7.48 3.90 11.25
CA GLU A 39 -8.57 4.34 12.13
C GLU A 39 -9.46 3.18 12.56
N GLN A 40 -9.72 2.23 11.65
CA GLN A 40 -10.66 1.15 11.88
C GLN A 40 -9.96 -0.14 12.29
N LYS A 41 -8.76 -0.41 11.75
CA LYS A 41 -8.02 -1.66 12.05
C LYS A 41 -6.90 -1.48 13.07
N GLY A 42 -6.52 -0.25 13.44
CA GLY A 42 -5.45 0.00 14.42
C GLY A 42 -4.06 -0.38 13.92
N TYR A 43 -3.86 -0.38 12.60
CA TYR A 43 -2.57 -0.75 12.02
C TYR A 43 -1.54 0.36 12.25
N PRO A 44 -0.30 0.02 12.68
CA PRO A 44 0.73 1.01 12.93
C PRO A 44 1.23 1.63 11.62
N ALA A 45 1.55 2.92 11.67
CA ALA A 45 2.18 3.60 10.54
C ALA A 45 3.60 3.06 10.30
N GLY A 46 3.95 2.82 9.04
CA GLY A 46 5.27 2.32 8.67
C GLY A 46 5.31 1.71 7.28
N GLU A 47 6.42 1.02 7.00
CA GLU A 47 6.68 0.38 5.71
C GLU A 47 5.66 -0.72 5.39
N ASP A 48 5.29 -1.54 6.38
CA ASP A 48 4.29 -2.60 6.16
C ASP A 48 2.91 -2.02 5.82
N LEU A 49 2.51 -0.90 6.43
CA LEU A 49 1.26 -0.22 6.12
C LEU A 49 1.30 0.37 4.70
N PHE A 50 2.43 0.97 4.33
CA PHE A 50 2.64 1.47 2.99
C PHE A 50 2.45 0.37 1.95
N TYR A 51 3.16 -0.76 2.10
CA TYR A 51 3.08 -1.85 1.13
C TYR A 51 1.71 -2.51 1.11
N TYR A 52 1.07 -2.68 2.26
CA TYR A 52 -0.31 -3.15 2.33
C TYR A 52 -1.24 -2.27 1.48
N CYS A 53 -1.24 -0.95 1.69
CA CYS A 53 -2.07 -0.02 0.93
C CYS A 53 -1.68 0.05 -0.55
N TYR A 54 -0.38 -0.08 -0.87
CA TYR A 54 0.14 -0.10 -2.23
C TYR A 54 -0.37 -1.32 -3.00
N PHE A 55 -0.24 -2.52 -2.45
CA PHE A 55 -0.73 -3.74 -3.09
C PHE A 55 -2.26 -3.79 -3.16
N LEU A 56 -2.98 -3.23 -2.18
CA LEU A 56 -4.43 -3.03 -2.29
C LEU A 56 -4.79 -2.13 -3.49
N THR A 57 -3.97 -1.11 -3.75
CA THR A 57 -4.17 -0.19 -4.87
C THR A 57 -3.88 -0.86 -6.21
N LEU A 58 -2.81 -1.64 -6.31
CA LEU A 58 -2.51 -2.45 -7.50
C LEU A 58 -3.58 -3.50 -7.78
N ARG A 59 -4.13 -4.12 -6.72
CA ARG A 59 -5.25 -5.06 -6.85
C ARG A 59 -6.46 -4.39 -7.49
N GLU A 60 -6.78 -3.18 -7.05
CA GLU A 60 -7.88 -2.39 -7.61
C GLU A 60 -7.59 -1.97 -9.06
N ARG A 61 -6.33 -1.66 -9.41
CA ARG A 61 -5.89 -1.40 -10.79
C ARG A 61 -6.19 -2.59 -11.70
N ILE A 62 -5.77 -3.80 -11.32
CA ILE A 62 -6.03 -5.02 -12.11
C ILE A 62 -7.53 -5.27 -12.23
N ARG A 63 -8.28 -5.10 -11.14
CA ARG A 63 -9.74 -5.26 -11.14
C ARG A 63 -10.41 -4.34 -12.16
N LYS A 64 -9.94 -3.09 -12.29
CA LYS A 64 -10.49 -2.10 -13.24
C LYS A 64 -10.13 -2.37 -14.70
N ILE A 65 -8.98 -2.97 -14.98
CA ILE A 65 -8.62 -3.38 -16.34
C ILE A 65 -9.63 -4.41 -16.87
N GLY A 66 -10.11 -5.29 -15.99
CA GLY A 66 -11.07 -6.33 -16.34
C GLY A 66 -10.43 -7.43 -17.18
N VAL A 67 -10.93 -8.65 -17.04
CA VAL A 67 -10.40 -9.83 -17.75
C VAL A 67 -11.15 -10.08 -19.07
N SER A 68 -12.28 -9.40 -19.26
CA SER A 68 -13.19 -9.59 -20.38
C SER A 68 -12.69 -8.83 -21.61
N GLY A 69 -12.41 -9.56 -22.70
CA GLY A 69 -11.99 -8.96 -23.98
C GLY A 69 -10.47 -8.79 -24.17
N CYS A 70 -9.66 -9.20 -23.20
CA CYS A 70 -8.21 -9.26 -23.36
C CYS A 70 -7.76 -10.50 -24.16
N GLU A 71 -6.70 -10.36 -24.96
CA GLU A 71 -6.07 -11.48 -25.65
C GLU A 71 -5.56 -12.54 -24.67
N GLY A 72 -5.49 -13.81 -25.11
CA GLY A 72 -5.27 -14.97 -24.24
C GLY A 72 -4.03 -14.88 -23.34
N TYR A 73 -2.91 -14.35 -23.84
CA TYR A 73 -1.69 -14.20 -23.05
C TYR A 73 -1.78 -13.04 -22.04
N VAL A 74 -2.41 -11.93 -22.41
CA VAL A 74 -2.65 -10.78 -21.51
C VAL A 74 -3.49 -11.23 -20.33
N ARG A 75 -4.51 -12.06 -20.59
CA ARG A 75 -5.34 -12.66 -19.54
C ARG A 75 -4.53 -13.51 -18.57
N VAL A 76 -3.59 -14.31 -19.04
CA VAL A 76 -2.72 -15.13 -18.18
C VAL A 76 -1.88 -14.23 -17.27
N PHE A 77 -1.23 -13.21 -17.81
CA PHE A 77 -0.44 -12.26 -17.02
C PHE A 77 -1.28 -11.53 -15.97
N LEU A 78 -2.50 -11.10 -16.31
CA LEU A 78 -3.40 -10.44 -15.36
C LEU A 78 -3.84 -11.38 -14.23
N VAL A 79 -4.10 -12.65 -14.54
CA VAL A 79 -4.50 -13.65 -13.52
C VAL A 79 -3.34 -13.99 -12.59
N GLU A 80 -2.15 -14.25 -13.13
CA GLU A 80 -0.99 -14.56 -12.28
C GLU A 80 -0.56 -13.35 -11.45
N GLY A 81 -0.50 -12.15 -12.05
CA GLY A 81 -0.22 -10.92 -11.31
C GLY A 81 -1.25 -10.63 -10.22
N ALA A 82 -2.53 -10.92 -10.46
CA ALA A 82 -3.56 -10.79 -9.43
C ALA A 82 -3.34 -11.73 -8.24
N LYS A 83 -2.90 -12.98 -8.49
CA LYS A 83 -2.59 -13.95 -7.42
C LYS A 83 -1.39 -13.48 -6.60
N GLU A 84 -0.30 -13.06 -7.26
CA GLU A 84 0.89 -12.55 -6.58
C GLU A 84 0.57 -11.33 -5.71
N ILE A 85 -0.22 -10.39 -6.23
CA ILE A 85 -0.66 -9.22 -5.47
C ILE A 85 -1.50 -9.66 -4.26
N GLU A 86 -2.40 -10.61 -4.41
CA GLU A 86 -3.22 -11.10 -3.30
C GLU A 86 -2.38 -11.77 -2.20
N GLU A 87 -1.35 -12.53 -2.58
CA GLU A 87 -0.38 -13.09 -1.65
C GLU A 87 0.39 -12.00 -0.90
N MET A 88 0.84 -10.96 -1.60
CA MET A 88 1.51 -9.81 -0.97
C MET A 88 0.59 -9.07 -0.01
N VAL A 89 -0.67 -8.82 -0.38
CA VAL A 89 -1.68 -8.20 0.51
C VAL A 89 -1.80 -9.01 1.79
N LYS A 90 -1.97 -10.34 1.70
CA LYS A 90 -2.09 -11.22 2.86
C LYS A 90 -0.84 -11.19 3.74
N MET A 91 0.35 -11.29 3.14
CA MET A 91 1.61 -11.28 3.87
C MET A 91 1.76 -9.99 4.70
N TYR A 92 1.49 -8.82 4.10
CA TYR A 92 1.60 -7.55 4.83
C TYR A 92 0.47 -7.37 5.85
N GLU A 93 -0.75 -7.84 5.54
CA GLU A 93 -1.86 -7.84 6.51
C GLU A 93 -1.51 -8.66 7.75
N GLU A 94 -0.98 -9.87 7.59
CA GLU A 94 -0.55 -10.71 8.72
C GLU A 94 0.54 -10.05 9.57
N ARG A 95 1.47 -9.32 8.94
CA ARG A 95 2.52 -8.57 9.66
C ARG A 95 1.93 -7.40 10.45
N LEU A 96 0.92 -6.73 9.91
CA LEU A 96 0.22 -5.63 10.56
C LEU A 96 -0.66 -6.12 11.71
N GLU A 97 -1.38 -7.22 11.53
CA GLU A 97 -2.18 -7.83 12.61
C GLU A 97 -1.31 -8.24 13.79
N LYS A 98 -0.10 -8.79 13.55
CA LYS A 98 0.86 -9.12 14.62
C LYS A 98 1.38 -7.90 15.39
N ARG A 99 1.34 -6.70 14.80
CA ARG A 99 1.85 -5.45 15.38
C ARG A 99 0.74 -4.47 15.72
N LYS A 100 -0.51 -4.92 15.67
CA LYS A 100 -1.68 -4.12 15.96
C LYS A 100 -1.61 -3.58 17.38
N THR A 101 -1.63 -2.27 17.49
CA THR A 101 -1.60 -1.56 18.77
C THR A 101 -2.87 -0.75 18.93
N ILE A 102 -3.37 -0.65 20.16
CA ILE A 102 -4.66 -0.02 20.49
C ILE A 102 -4.63 1.51 20.23
N SER A 103 -3.45 2.12 20.07
CA SER A 103 -3.36 3.57 19.78
C SER A 103 -2.14 3.94 18.93
N PRO A 104 -2.30 4.13 17.60
CA PRO A 104 -1.29 4.73 16.73
C PRO A 104 -1.73 6.08 16.14
N TYR A 105 -2.60 6.83 16.84
CA TYR A 105 -3.32 7.96 16.24
C TYR A 105 -2.41 9.10 15.74
N LEU A 106 -1.35 9.45 16.50
CA LEU A 106 -0.43 10.53 16.12
C LEU A 106 0.48 10.13 14.94
N ASP A 107 1.06 8.93 14.99
CA ASP A 107 1.98 8.45 13.95
C ASP A 107 1.30 8.24 12.61
N ALA A 108 0.01 7.91 12.66
CA ALA A 108 -0.78 7.72 11.47
C ALA A 108 -1.24 9.01 10.79
N GLN A 109 -1.58 10.05 11.56
CA GLN A 109 -1.85 11.37 10.96
C GLN A 109 -0.60 11.88 10.23
N ASN A 110 0.57 11.78 10.86
CA ASN A 110 1.85 12.13 10.25
C ASN A 110 2.13 11.33 8.97
N PHE A 111 1.74 10.05 8.93
CA PHE A 111 1.88 9.21 7.73
C PHE A 111 0.95 9.70 6.61
N ILE A 112 -0.33 9.91 6.90
CA ILE A 112 -1.30 10.35 5.91
C ILE A 112 -0.92 11.72 5.34
N GLU A 113 -0.54 12.66 6.22
CA GLU A 113 -0.09 14.00 5.82
C GLU A 113 1.15 13.94 4.91
N TYR A 114 2.16 13.14 5.29
CA TYR A 114 3.40 12.99 4.51
C TYR A 114 3.19 12.52 3.06
N PHE A 115 2.16 11.68 2.81
CA PHE A 115 1.81 11.20 1.47
C PHE A 115 0.71 12.03 0.78
N SER A 116 0.09 12.97 1.50
CA SER A 116 -0.91 13.88 0.91
C SER A 116 -0.27 15.13 0.29
N ASP A 117 0.87 15.57 0.85
CA ASP A 117 1.73 16.64 0.32
C ASP A 117 2.62 16.18 -0.85
#